data_AF-A0A401UHK7-F1
#
_entry.id   AF-A0A401UHK7-F1
#
_cell.length_a   1.000
_cell.length_b   1.000
_cell.length_c   1.000
_cell.angle_alpha   90.00
_cell.angle_beta   90.00
_cell.angle_gamma   90.00
#
_symmetry.space_group_name_H-M   'P 1'
#
loop_
_entity.id
_entity.type
_entity.pdbx_description
1 polymer ?
#
loop_
_entity_poly.entity_id
_entity_poly.type
_entity_poly.pdbx_seq_one_letter_code
_entity_poly.pdbx_strand_id
1 'polypeptide(L)' 'MDNHVHILIKTEDKPLGQFIDRISSKYAKYYNKKYNYTGHLFKDRYFSELIGSDTQMLETSRYIHLKKS' A
#
# COMPACT_ATOMS: atom_id res chain seq x y z
N MET A 1 -9.76 1.81 -7.66
CA MET A 1 -9.47 1.97 -6.22
C MET A 1 -10.75 2.20 -5.43
N ASP A 2 -11.58 1.19 -5.35
CA ASP A 2 -12.75 1.11 -4.46
C ASP A 2 -12.44 0.29 -3.19
N ASN A 3 -11.49 -0.65 -3.26
CA ASN A 3 -11.14 -1.53 -2.14
C ASN A 3 -9.64 -1.82 -1.92
N HIS A 4 -8.73 -1.19 -2.69
CA HIS A 4 -7.29 -1.46 -2.62
C HIS A 4 -6.44 -0.21 -2.87
N VAL A 5 -5.20 -0.24 -2.39
CA VAL A 5 -4.20 0.84 -2.53
C VAL A 5 -2.98 0.29 -3.26
N HIS A 6 -2.44 1.07 -4.21
CA HIS A 6 -1.15 0.80 -4.87
C HIS A 6 -0.11 1.81 -4.40
N ILE A 7 1.10 1.34 -4.08
CA ILE A 7 2.19 2.17 -3.57
C ILE A 7 3.45 1.84 -4.36
N LEU A 8 4.05 2.85 -4.98
CA LEU A 8 5.41 2.79 -5.53
C LEU A 8 6.35 3.43 -4.50
N ILE A 9 7.28 2.66 -3.95
CA ILE A 9 8.17 3.11 -2.87
C ILE A 9 9.56 2.53 -3.03
N LYS A 10 10.57 3.36 -2.71
CA LYS A 10 11.95 2.93 -2.54
C LYS A 10 12.26 2.85 -1.05
N THR A 11 12.79 1.72 -0.60
CA THR A 11 13.29 1.55 0.78
C THR A 11 14.81 1.59 0.77
N GLU A 12 15.39 2.20 1.79
CA GLU A 12 16.82 2.09 2.10
C GLU A 12 17.02 0.89 3.06
N ASP A 13 17.49 1.13 4.28
CA ASP A 13 17.92 0.07 5.20
C ASP A 13 16.77 -0.68 5.92
N LYS A 14 15.52 -0.23 5.71
CA LYS A 14 14.36 -0.79 6.40
C LYS A 14 13.61 -1.78 5.50
N PRO A 15 13.29 -2.98 6.00
CA PRO A 15 12.47 -3.92 5.24
C PRO A 15 11.10 -3.34 4.90
N LEU A 16 10.67 -3.53 3.65
CA LEU A 16 9.37 -3.06 3.15
C LEU A 16 8.21 -3.53 4.06
N GLY A 17 8.25 -4.77 4.53
CA GLY A 17 7.22 -5.33 5.42
C GLY A 17 7.02 -4.54 6.71
N GLN A 18 8.09 -3.98 7.30
CA GLN A 18 7.97 -3.17 8.52
C GLN A 18 7.30 -1.82 8.23
N PHE A 19 7.59 -1.22 7.07
CA PHE A 19 6.91 0.00 6.65
C PHE A 19 5.42 -0.24 6.44
N ILE A 20 5.07 -1.31 5.72
CA ILE A 20 3.68 -1.68 5.42
C ILE A 20 2.91 -2.04 6.69
N ASP A 21 3.48 -2.82 7.61
CA ASP A 21 2.83 -3.15 8.89
C ASP A 21 2.50 -1.89 9.70
N ARG A 22 3.47 -0.97 9.81
CA ARG A 22 3.29 0.26 10.59
C ARG A 22 2.24 1.19 9.98
N ILE A 23 2.24 1.40 8.66
CA ILE A 23 1.28 2.32 8.03
C ILE A 23 -0.13 1.74 8.04
N SER A 24 -0.28 0.44 7.72
CA SER A 24 -1.57 -0.25 7.73
C SER A 24 -2.15 -0.31 9.14
N SER A 25 -1.36 -0.68 10.15
CA SER A 25 -1.81 -0.72 11.54
C SER A 25 -2.25 0.65 12.06
N LYS A 26 -1.52 1.72 11.73
CA LYS A 26 -1.91 3.08 12.12
C LYS A 26 -3.20 3.52 11.43
N TYR A 27 -3.32 3.25 10.13
CA TYR A 27 -4.52 3.61 9.38
C TYR A 27 -5.76 2.84 9.84
N ALA A 28 -5.64 1.53 10.08
CA ALA A 28 -6.72 0.70 10.60
C ALA A 28 -7.24 1.23 11.95
N LYS A 29 -6.35 1.56 12.89
CA LYS A 29 -6.73 2.15 14.18
C LYS A 29 -7.45 3.49 14.02
N TYR A 30 -6.93 4.36 13.15
CA TYR A 30 -7.55 5.65 12.86
C TYR A 30 -8.95 5.48 12.25
N TYR A 31 -9.08 4.64 11.23
CA TYR A 31 -10.34 4.39 10.54
C TYR A 31 -11.38 3.79 11.49
N ASN A 32 -11.00 2.74 12.24
CA ASN A 32 -11.88 2.09 13.19
C ASN A 32 -12.40 3.07 14.24
N LYS A 33 -11.52 3.93 14.77
CA LYS A 33 -11.91 5.00 15.71
C LYS A 33 -12.82 6.05 15.06
N LYS A 34 -12.50 6.50 13.84
CA LYS A 34 -13.23 7.57 13.16
C LYS A 34 -14.65 7.15 12.77
N TYR A 35 -14.83 5.92 12.34
CA TYR A 35 -16.10 5.41 11.81
C TYR A 35 -16.80 4.43 12.76
N ASN A 36 -16.32 4.30 14.01
CA ASN A 36 -16.80 3.33 14.99
C ASN A 36 -16.90 1.90 14.43
N TYR A 37 -15.95 1.52 13.58
CA TYR A 37 -15.92 0.22 12.90
C TYR A 37 -15.22 -0.82 13.78
N THR A 38 -15.84 -1.99 13.93
CA THR A 38 -15.29 -3.13 14.67
C THR A 38 -14.89 -4.23 13.70
N GLY A 39 -13.61 -4.62 13.71
CA GLY A 39 -13.07 -5.69 12.86
C GLY A 39 -11.76 -5.34 12.17
N HIS A 40 -11.31 -6.24 11.29
CA HIS A 40 -10.12 -6.06 10.46
C HIS A 40 -10.44 -5.18 9.26
N LEU A 41 -9.80 -4.01 9.17
CA LEU A 41 -9.98 -3.10 8.03
C LEU A 41 -9.39 -3.67 6.73
N PHE A 42 -8.18 -4.23 6.82
CA PHE A 42 -7.50 -4.87 5.70
C PHE A 42 -7.82 -6.37 5.70
N LYS A 43 -8.24 -6.89 4.54
CA LYS A 43 -8.67 -8.29 4.38
C LYS A 43 -7.51 -9.25 4.13
N ASP A 44 -6.50 -8.80 3.39
CA ASP A 44 -5.40 -9.63 2.92
C ASP A 44 -4.03 -9.07 3.30
N ARG A 45 -2.99 -9.91 3.18
CA ARG A 45 -1.59 -9.49 3.28
C ARG A 45 -1.23 -8.57 2.12
N TYR A 46 -0.23 -7.73 2.32
CA TYR A 46 0.33 -6.95 1.22
C TYR A 46 1.05 -7.86 0.22
N PHE A 47 1.07 -7.45 -1.03
CA PHE A 47 1.87 -8.04 -2.10
C PHE A 47 2.88 -7.00 -2.59
N SER A 48 4.05 -7.47 -3.00
CA SER A 48 5.13 -6.61 -3.49
C SER A 48 5.87 -7.26 -4.63
N GLU A 49 6.27 -6.45 -5.60
CA GLU A 49 7.12 -6.83 -6.72
C GLU A 49 8.32 -5.87 -6.78
N LEU A 50 9.52 -6.41 -7.03
CA LEU A 50 10.73 -5.60 -7.14
C LEU A 50 10.77 -4.89 -8.49
N ILE A 51 11.03 -3.59 -8.47
CA ILE A 51 11.28 -2.81 -9.67
C ILE A 51 12.78 -2.86 -9.99
N GLY A 52 13.13 -3.49 -11.11
CA GLY A 52 14.51 -3.72 -11.53
C GLY A 52 15.07 -2.72 -12.54
N SER A 53 14.24 -1.82 -13.08
CA SER A 53 14.67 -0.83 -14.07
C SER A 53 13.86 0.46 -14.02
N ASP A 54 14.45 1.54 -14.54
CA ASP A 54 13.78 2.84 -14.66
C ASP A 54 12.56 2.78 -15.59
N THR A 55 12.65 2.00 -16.67
CA THR A 55 11.51 1.77 -17.57
C THR A 55 10.34 1.13 -16.82
N GLN A 56 10.61 0.05 -16.08
CA GLN A 56 9.59 -0.62 -15.27
C GLN A 56 9.02 0.34 -14.22
N MET A 57 9.86 1.16 -13.57
CA MET A 57 9.42 2.17 -12.61
C MET A 57 8.42 3.16 -13.24
N LEU A 58 8.73 3.68 -14.42
CA LEU A 58 7.88 4.63 -15.13
C LEU A 58 6.57 3.98 -15.59
N GLU A 59 6.62 2.74 -16.07
CA GLU A 59 5.45 1.97 -16.47
C GLU A 59 4.53 1.67 -15.27
N THR A 60 5.10 1.25 -14.13
CA THR A 60 4.37 1.04 -12.89
C THR A 60 3.76 2.35 -12.38
N SER A 61 4.52 3.45 -12.40
CA SER A 61 3.99 4.78 -12.05
C SER A 61 2.80 5.13 -12.93
N ARG A 62 2.92 4.98 -14.25
CA ARG A 62 1.82 5.21 -15.20
C ARG A 62 0.62 4.32 -14.88
N TYR A 63 0.83 3.04 -14.60
CA TYR A 63 -0.23 2.11 -14.22
C TYR A 63 -0.99 2.57 -12.96
N ILE A 64 -0.28 2.95 -11.90
CA ILE A 64 -0.88 3.41 -10.64
C ILE A 64 -1.76 4.65 -10.87
N HIS A 65 -1.30 5.60 -11.68
CA HIS A 65 -2.05 6.83 -11.99
C HIS A 65 -3.23 6.59 -12.94
N LEU A 66 -3.08 5.69 -13.92
CA LEU A 66 -4.12 5.38 -14.91
C LEU A 66 -5.19 4.44 -14.38
N LYS A 67 -4.89 3.64 -13.35
CA LYS A 67 -5.85 2.73 -12.72
C LYS A 67 -6.93 3.53 -11.98
N LYS A 68 -7.88 4.07 -12.74
CA LYS A 68 -9.15 4.56 -12.22
C LYS A 68 -9.98 3.37 -11.74
N SER A 69 -10.54 3.52 -10.54
CA SER A 69 -11.63 2.70 -10.01
C SER A 69 -12.76 2.61 -11.02
#